data_AF-A0A966Q3P9-F1
#
_entry.id   AF-A0A966Q3P9-F1
#
_cell.length_a   1.000
_cell.length_b   1.000
_cell.length_c   1.000
_cell.angle_alpha   90.00
_cell.angle_beta   90.00
_cell.angle_gamma   90.00
#
_symmetry.space_group_name_H-M   'P 1'
#
loop_
_entity.id
_entity.type
_entity.pdbx_description
1 polymer ?
#
loop_
_entity_poly.entity_id
_entity_poly.type
_entity_poly.pdbx_seq_one_letter_code
_entity_poly.pdbx_strand_id
1 'polypeptide(L)'
;MVEEVKKKNPIPSLAGYGGVRSLQKKLERSTTLQQNREAVSYSLLCMANTKLTDIMEWDEQGNIKVKPSKDIPDHALQAIKSIKSNTKVDKEGNSYTTLDIELWDKVGVLRLLAKASGLLDNPEESDKPSVLGINIRAPEVIDHGESTEETGSDQSDTRS
;
A
#
# COMPACT_ATOMS: atom_id res chain seq x y z
N MET A 1 24.02 11.00 40.93
CA MET A 1 22.99 10.78 39.90
C MET A 1 22.60 12.15 39.38
N VAL A 2 22.90 12.47 38.12
CA VAL A 2 22.53 13.74 37.49
C VAL A 2 21.72 13.38 36.25
N GLU A 3 20.42 13.66 36.26
CA GLU A 3 19.56 13.46 35.10
C GLU A 3 19.81 14.57 34.08
N GLU A 4 20.23 14.21 32.87
CA GLU A 4 20.27 15.13 31.74
C GLU A 4 18.86 15.36 31.18
N VAL A 5 18.36 16.59 31.33
CA VAL A 5 17.12 17.03 30.70
C VAL A 5 17.37 17.26 29.19
N LYS A 6 16.99 16.27 28.36
CA LYS A 6 16.98 16.40 26.90
C LYS A 6 16.04 17.53 26.46
N LYS A 7 16.61 18.69 26.10
CA LYS A 7 15.87 19.78 25.43
C LYS A 7 15.36 19.28 24.08
N LYS A 8 14.03 19.20 23.94
CA LYS A 8 13.38 18.93 22.65
C LYS A 8 13.59 20.14 21.75
N ASN A 9 14.39 19.98 20.70
CA ASN A 9 14.56 21.02 19.69
C ASN A 9 13.18 21.33 19.06
N PRO A 10 12.75 22.60 18.99
CA PRO A 10 11.49 22.96 18.37
C PRO A 10 11.56 22.65 16.88
N ILE A 11 10.60 21.87 16.38
CA ILE A 11 10.46 21.56 14.95
C ILE A 11 10.33 22.91 14.22
N PRO A 12 11.18 23.21 13.22
CA PRO A 12 11.11 24.49 12.52
C PRO A 12 9.74 24.66 11.88
N SER A 13 9.16 25.86 12.00
CA SER A 13 7.85 26.15 11.42
C SER A 13 7.90 26.00 9.91
N LEU A 14 7.02 25.16 9.36
CA LEU A 14 6.98 24.87 7.94
C LEU A 14 6.49 26.06 7.06
N ALA A 15 6.26 27.23 7.66
CA ALA A 15 5.83 28.46 7.00
C ALA A 15 6.93 29.01 6.07
N GLY A 16 7.01 28.49 4.85
CA GLY A 16 7.98 28.92 3.84
C GLY A 16 8.44 27.83 2.87
N TYR A 17 8.17 26.55 3.17
CA TYR A 17 8.50 25.45 2.27
C TYR A 17 7.47 25.32 1.13
N GLY A 18 7.89 25.47 -0.13
CA GLY A 18 7.03 25.19 -1.28
C GLY A 18 6.46 23.77 -1.22
N GLY A 19 5.19 23.64 -0.84
CA GLY A 19 4.55 22.33 -0.56
C GLY A 19 3.83 22.23 0.79
N VAL A 20 3.96 23.21 1.71
CA VAL A 20 3.23 23.14 2.98
C VAL A 20 1.73 23.02 2.82
N ARG A 21 1.15 23.75 1.86
CA ARG A 21 -0.29 23.74 1.64
C ARG A 21 -0.80 22.37 1.17
N SER A 22 0.01 21.62 0.41
CA SER A 22 -0.36 20.28 -0.04
C SER A 22 -0.18 19.24 1.08
N LEU A 23 0.87 19.37 1.90
CA LEU A 23 1.07 18.54 3.10
C LEU A 23 -0.01 18.80 4.16
N GLN A 24 -0.33 20.06 4.42
CA GLN A 24 -1.39 20.46 5.34
C GLN A 24 -2.75 19.95 4.85
N LYS A 25 -3.07 20.10 3.56
CA LYS A 25 -4.30 19.54 2.97
C LYS A 25 -4.35 18.01 3.03
N LYS A 26 -3.20 17.32 2.90
CA LYS A 26 -3.10 15.86 3.08
C LYS A 26 -3.32 15.47 4.55
N LEU A 27 -2.76 16.23 5.48
CA LEU A 27 -2.90 16.01 6.92
C LEU A 27 -4.33 16.26 7.40
N GLU A 28 -4.98 17.34 6.94
CA GLU A 28 -6.40 17.64 7.20
C GLU A 28 -7.33 16.58 6.62
N ARG A 29 -7.02 16.03 5.44
CA ARG A 29 -7.74 14.86 4.90
C ARG A 29 -7.47 13.60 5.71
N SER A 30 -6.25 13.41 6.20
CA SER A 30 -5.90 12.26 7.05
C SER A 30 -6.69 12.27 8.35
N THR A 31 -6.87 13.42 9.00
CA THR A 31 -7.62 13.52 10.26
C THR A 31 -9.10 13.25 10.05
N THR A 32 -9.72 13.80 9.00
CA THR A 32 -11.14 13.55 8.68
C THR A 32 -11.42 12.10 8.28
N LEU A 33 -10.53 11.46 7.53
CA LEU A 33 -10.63 10.03 7.21
C LEU A 33 -10.43 9.14 8.43
N GLN A 34 -9.50 9.51 9.32
CA GLN A 34 -9.25 8.76 10.55
C GLN A 34 -10.42 8.85 11.52
N GLN A 35 -11.07 10.01 11.62
CA GLN A 35 -12.30 10.20 12.40
C GLN A 35 -13.49 9.40 11.84
N ASN A 36 -13.56 9.22 10.52
CA ASN A 36 -14.64 8.48 9.85
C ASN A 36 -14.24 7.06 9.44
N ARG A 37 -13.17 6.51 10.02
CA ARG A 37 -12.62 5.21 9.59
C ARG A 37 -13.68 4.11 9.63
N GLU A 38 -14.48 4.07 10.69
CA GLU A 38 -15.54 3.08 10.85
C GLU A 38 -16.65 3.22 9.81
N ALA A 39 -17.09 4.45 9.52
CA ALA A 39 -18.10 4.71 8.49
C ALA A 39 -17.60 4.30 7.09
N VAL A 40 -16.33 4.56 6.79
CA VAL A 40 -15.69 4.14 5.53
C VAL A 40 -15.60 2.61 5.46
N SER A 41 -15.13 1.96 6.53
CA SER A 41 -15.06 0.50 6.61
C SER A 41 -16.43 -0.16 6.45
N TYR A 42 -17.47 0.39 7.08
CA TYR A 42 -18.85 -0.07 6.94
C TYR A 42 -19.31 0.02 5.48
N SER A 43 -19.10 1.15 4.82
CA SER A 43 -19.48 1.32 3.42
C SER A 43 -18.74 0.36 2.48
N LEU A 44 -17.44 0.14 2.70
CA LEU A 44 -16.66 -0.86 1.96
C LEU A 44 -17.21 -2.28 2.14
N LEU A 45 -17.58 -2.64 3.36
CA LEU A 45 -18.17 -3.95 3.67
C LEU A 45 -19.55 -4.12 3.01
N CYS A 46 -20.39 -3.07 3.06
CA CYS A 46 -21.69 -3.04 2.41
C CYS A 46 -21.57 -3.27 0.90
N MET A 47 -20.66 -2.54 0.23
CA MET A 47 -20.40 -2.71 -1.20
C MET A 47 -19.89 -4.11 -1.56
N ALA A 48 -19.01 -4.68 -0.73
CA ALA A 48 -18.49 -6.02 -0.93
C ALA A 48 -19.57 -7.11 -0.80
N ASN A 49 -20.48 -6.97 0.16
CA ASN A 49 -21.45 -8.02 0.52
C ASN A 49 -22.80 -7.92 -0.19
N THR A 50 -23.12 -6.79 -0.82
CA THR A 50 -24.42 -6.60 -1.49
C THR A 50 -24.66 -7.67 -2.56
N LYS A 51 -25.84 -8.28 -2.58
CA LYS A 51 -26.28 -9.24 -3.61
C LYS A 51 -27.34 -8.62 -4.50
N LEU A 52 -27.47 -9.15 -5.72
CA LEU A 52 -28.48 -8.67 -6.67
C LEU A 52 -29.90 -8.93 -6.16
N THR A 53 -30.10 -10.02 -5.42
CA THR A 53 -31.35 -10.41 -4.76
C THR A 53 -31.81 -9.41 -3.69
N ASP A 54 -30.91 -8.56 -3.20
CA ASP A 54 -31.25 -7.51 -2.24
C ASP A 54 -31.96 -6.33 -2.92
N ILE A 55 -31.85 -6.22 -4.25
CA ILE A 55 -32.32 -5.09 -5.06
C ILE A 55 -33.47 -5.50 -5.97
N MET A 56 -33.43 -6.71 -6.54
CA MET A 56 -34.43 -7.17 -7.50
C MET A 56 -34.94 -8.58 -7.16
N GLU A 57 -36.12 -8.87 -7.70
CA GLU A 57 -36.74 -10.18 -7.69
C GLU A 57 -36.82 -10.70 -9.14
N TRP A 58 -36.58 -12.00 -9.27
CA TRP A 58 -36.73 -12.73 -10.51
C TRP A 58 -37.55 -13.98 -10.22
N ASP A 59 -38.77 -14.03 -10.74
CA ASP A 59 -39.68 -15.15 -10.51
C ASP A 59 -39.43 -16.32 -11.49
N GLU A 60 -40.03 -17.47 -11.20
CA GLU A 60 -39.95 -18.68 -12.04
C GLU A 60 -40.53 -18.48 -13.44
N GLN A 61 -41.38 -17.48 -13.63
CA GLN A 61 -42.02 -17.14 -14.91
C GLN A 61 -41.14 -16.22 -15.77
N GLY A 62 -39.99 -15.80 -15.26
CA GLY A 62 -39.05 -14.94 -15.98
C GLY A 62 -39.30 -13.44 -15.79
N ASN A 63 -40.24 -13.03 -14.95
CA ASN A 63 -40.51 -11.62 -14.70
C ASN A 63 -39.47 -11.04 -13.72
N ILE A 64 -38.88 -9.92 -14.11
CA ILE A 64 -37.88 -9.21 -13.31
C ILE A 64 -38.49 -7.91 -12.80
N LYS A 65 -38.39 -7.66 -11.49
CA LYS A 65 -38.86 -6.41 -10.86
C LYS A 65 -37.85 -5.93 -9.83
N VAL A 66 -37.66 -4.60 -9.77
CA VAL A 66 -36.91 -3.97 -8.67
C VAL A 66 -37.81 -3.95 -7.44
N LYS A 67 -37.24 -4.28 -6.28
CA LYS A 67 -37.94 -4.18 -5.01
C LYS A 67 -38.30 -2.73 -4.70
N PRO A 68 -39.41 -2.47 -3.98
CA PRO A 68 -39.68 -1.14 -3.46
C PRO A 68 -38.50 -0.64 -2.63
N SER A 69 -38.18 0.66 -2.70
CA SER A 69 -37.00 1.22 -2.02
C SER A 69 -36.96 0.97 -0.51
N LYS A 70 -38.14 0.85 0.12
CA LYS A 70 -38.30 0.50 1.55
C LYS A 70 -37.89 -0.93 1.90
N ASP A 71 -37.91 -1.83 0.92
CA ASP A 71 -37.62 -3.25 1.09
C ASP A 71 -36.18 -3.58 0.64
N ILE A 72 -35.48 -2.61 0.03
CA ILE A 72 -34.05 -2.71 -0.28
C ILE A 72 -33.28 -2.30 0.98
N PRO A 73 -32.39 -3.15 1.51
CA PRO A 73 -31.64 -2.83 2.71
C PRO A 73 -30.62 -1.71 2.47
N ASP A 74 -30.34 -0.91 3.51
CA ASP A 74 -29.45 0.26 3.43
C ASP A 74 -28.06 -0.06 2.86
N HIS A 75 -27.52 -1.24 3.17
CA HIS A 75 -26.22 -1.65 2.64
C HIS A 75 -26.24 -1.84 1.12
N ALA A 76 -27.35 -2.32 0.56
CA ALA A 76 -27.52 -2.51 -0.87
C ALA A 76 -27.76 -1.18 -1.59
N LEU A 77 -28.47 -0.25 -0.95
CA LEU A 77 -28.64 1.12 -1.46
C LEU A 77 -27.30 1.82 -1.68
N GLN A 78 -26.33 1.63 -0.80
CA GLN A 78 -24.99 2.22 -0.96
C GLN A 78 -24.18 1.63 -2.12
N ALA A 79 -24.48 0.39 -2.51
CA ALA A 79 -23.73 -0.32 -3.55
C ALA A 79 -24.26 -0.06 -4.97
N ILE A 80 -25.47 0.50 -5.10
CA ILE A 80 -26.08 0.83 -6.38
C ILE A 80 -25.37 2.05 -6.98
N LYS A 81 -24.93 1.91 -8.24
CA LYS A 81 -24.39 3.01 -9.04
C LYS A 81 -25.48 3.62 -9.92
N SER A 82 -26.25 2.80 -10.61
CA SER A 82 -27.41 3.27 -11.39
C SER A 82 -28.48 2.18 -11.55
N ILE A 83 -29.74 2.61 -11.66
CA ILE A 83 -30.88 1.76 -12.02
C ILE A 83 -31.62 2.46 -13.15
N LYS A 84 -31.81 1.78 -14.28
CA LYS A 84 -32.61 2.28 -15.40
C LYS A 84 -33.70 1.27 -15.73
N SER A 85 -34.93 1.75 -15.76
CA SER A 85 -36.10 0.97 -16.15
C SER A 85 -36.69 1.57 -17.41
N ASN A 86 -36.65 0.83 -18.52
CA ASN A 86 -37.28 1.23 -19.76
C ASN A 86 -38.47 0.32 -20.03
N THR A 87 -39.68 0.87 -19.86
CA THR A 87 -40.91 0.18 -20.21
C THR A 87 -41.30 0.57 -21.62
N LYS A 88 -41.42 -0.43 -22.50
CA LYS A 88 -41.90 -0.27 -23.86
C LYS A 88 -43.22 -1.00 -23.99
N VAL A 89 -44.13 -0.43 -24.78
CA VAL A 89 -45.44 -1.02 -25.06
C VAL A 89 -45.43 -1.46 -26.51
N ASP A 90 -45.73 -2.73 -26.75
CA ASP A 90 -45.85 -3.28 -28.09
C ASP A 90 -47.16 -2.83 -28.75
N LYS A 91 -47.28 -3.01 -30.08
CA LYS A 91 -48.47 -2.66 -30.86
C LYS A 91 -49.73 -3.38 -30.39
N GLU A 92 -49.56 -4.54 -29.74
CA GLU A 92 -50.62 -5.37 -29.16
C GLU A 92 -51.00 -4.95 -27.71
N GLY A 93 -50.38 -3.90 -27.17
CA GLY A 93 -50.64 -3.41 -25.81
C GLY A 93 -49.85 -4.14 -24.71
N ASN A 94 -49.07 -5.15 -25.06
CA ASN A 94 -48.19 -5.85 -24.12
C ASN A 94 -47.01 -4.96 -23.72
N SER A 95 -46.83 -4.72 -22.42
CA SER A 95 -45.71 -3.93 -21.90
C SER A 95 -44.54 -4.83 -21.52
N TYR A 96 -43.36 -4.57 -22.07
CA TYR A 96 -42.10 -5.20 -21.67
C TYR A 96 -41.20 -4.17 -21.00
N THR A 97 -40.67 -4.52 -19.83
CA THR A 97 -39.76 -3.67 -19.08
C THR A 97 -38.36 -4.26 -19.13
N THR A 98 -37.42 -3.50 -19.71
CA THR A 98 -36.00 -3.84 -19.64
C THR A 98 -35.38 -3.10 -18.47
N LEU A 99 -34.67 -3.84 -17.62
CA LEU A 99 -34.08 -3.34 -16.39
C LEU A 99 -32.55 -3.44 -16.47
N ASP A 100 -31.88 -2.30 -16.41
CA ASP A 100 -30.42 -2.23 -16.32
C ASP A 100 -30.03 -1.78 -14.90
N ILE A 101 -29.36 -2.67 -14.17
CA ILE A 101 -28.81 -2.39 -12.83
C ILE A 101 -27.30 -2.40 -12.92
N GLU A 102 -26.67 -1.29 -12.51
CA GLU A 102 -25.23 -1.16 -12.39
C GLU A 102 -24.84 -0.99 -10.92
N LEU A 103 -23.92 -1.83 -10.44
CA LEU A 103 -23.34 -1.73 -9.10
C LEU A 103 -21.94 -1.10 -9.19
N TRP A 104 -21.46 -0.53 -8.08
CA TRP A 104 -20.05 -0.11 -7.96
C TRP A 104 -19.08 -1.28 -8.12
N ASP A 105 -17.84 -0.98 -8.52
CA ASP A 105 -16.80 -2.00 -8.76
C ASP A 105 -16.48 -2.79 -7.47
N LYS A 106 -16.98 -4.03 -7.41
CA LYS A 106 -16.73 -4.94 -6.30
C LYS A 106 -15.31 -5.46 -6.27
N VAL A 107 -14.66 -5.64 -7.43
CA VAL A 107 -13.31 -6.21 -7.49
C VAL A 107 -12.31 -5.23 -6.90
N GLY A 108 -12.45 -3.94 -7.21
CA GLY A 108 -11.66 -2.88 -6.59
C GLY A 108 -11.80 -2.82 -5.07
N VAL A 109 -13.05 -2.87 -4.56
CA VAL A 109 -13.34 -2.85 -3.13
C VAL A 109 -12.78 -4.10 -2.42
N LEU A 110 -13.02 -5.30 -2.97
CA LEU A 110 -12.51 -6.55 -2.40
C LEU A 110 -10.98 -6.59 -2.38
N ARG A 111 -10.32 -6.09 -3.43
CA ARG A 111 -8.85 -5.99 -3.47
C ARG A 111 -8.33 -5.04 -2.41
N LEU A 112 -9.00 -3.90 -2.19
CA LEU A 112 -8.63 -2.96 -1.15
C LEU A 112 -8.78 -3.57 0.25
N LEU A 113 -9.88 -4.28 0.50
CA LEU A 113 -10.11 -5.02 1.75
C LEU A 113 -9.07 -6.13 1.95
N ALA A 114 -8.77 -6.91 0.90
CA ALA A 114 -7.78 -7.98 0.95
C ALA A 114 -6.38 -7.44 1.30
N LYS A 115 -5.96 -6.31 0.70
CA LYS A 115 -4.73 -5.61 1.09
C LYS A 115 -4.75 -5.15 2.54
N ALA A 116 -5.85 -4.54 2.99
CA ALA A 116 -5.97 -4.07 4.37
C ALA A 116 -5.96 -5.21 5.40
N SER A 117 -6.43 -6.39 5.03
CA SER A 117 -6.42 -7.60 5.87
C SER A 117 -5.12 -8.41 5.81
N GLY A 118 -4.16 -8.01 4.97
CA GLY A 118 -2.91 -8.74 4.74
C GLY A 118 -3.06 -10.02 3.93
N LEU A 119 -4.23 -10.31 3.35
CA LEU A 119 -4.47 -11.48 2.49
C LEU A 119 -3.68 -11.44 1.18
N LEU A 120 -3.23 -10.25 0.76
CA LEU A 120 -2.41 -10.04 -0.44
C LEU A 120 -0.94 -9.74 -0.13
N ASP A 121 -0.55 -9.79 1.15
CA ASP A 121 0.86 -9.63 1.51
C ASP A 121 1.56 -10.93 1.16
N ASN A 122 2.60 -10.84 0.32
CA ASN A 122 3.50 -11.97 0.15
C ASN A 122 4.16 -12.23 1.50
N PRO A 123 4.29 -13.49 1.96
CA PRO A 123 5.10 -13.77 3.13
C PRO A 123 6.47 -13.17 2.86
N GLU A 124 6.90 -12.21 3.70
CA GLU A 124 8.24 -11.68 3.58
C GLU A 124 9.19 -12.87 3.65
N GLU A 125 10.01 -13.03 2.63
CA GLU A 125 11.10 -13.99 2.58
C GLU A 125 12.16 -13.50 3.60
N SER A 126 11.84 -13.67 4.87
CA SER A 126 12.58 -13.22 6.06
C SER A 126 13.87 -14.03 6.27
N ASP A 127 14.11 -15.05 5.44
CA ASP A 127 15.29 -15.91 5.46
C ASP A 127 16.39 -15.42 4.50
N LYS A 128 16.51 -14.11 4.27
CA LYS A 128 17.73 -13.56 3.67
C LYS A 128 18.76 -13.35 4.78
N PRO A 129 19.87 -14.13 4.83
CA PRO A 129 20.86 -13.97 5.87
C PRO A 129 21.45 -12.55 5.83
N SER A 130 21.57 -11.91 6.99
CA SER A 130 22.16 -10.58 7.12
C SER A 130 23.61 -10.59 6.61
N VAL A 131 23.91 -9.75 5.63
CA VAL A 131 25.27 -9.57 5.11
C VAL A 131 26.13 -8.91 6.19
N LEU A 132 26.96 -9.71 6.89
CA LEU A 132 28.03 -9.21 7.75
C LEU A 132 29.21 -8.76 6.88
N GLY A 133 29.43 -7.45 6.80
CA GLY A 133 30.60 -6.88 6.13
C GLY A 133 31.87 -7.15 6.95
N ILE A 134 32.69 -8.11 6.53
CA ILE A 134 34.01 -8.34 7.12
C ILE A 134 35.00 -7.36 6.49
N ASN A 135 35.59 -6.47 7.29
CA ASN A 135 36.70 -5.64 6.85
C ASN A 135 38.01 -6.44 6.98
N ILE A 136 38.48 -7.02 5.88
CA ILE A 136 39.75 -7.76 5.85
C ILE A 136 40.89 -6.75 5.80
N ARG A 137 41.72 -6.69 6.85
CA ARG A 137 43.01 -6.00 6.80
C ARG A 137 44.10 -7.02 6.51
N ALA A 138 44.92 -6.74 5.49
CA ALA A 138 46.09 -7.54 5.21
C ALA A 138 47.10 -7.39 6.37
N PRO A 139 47.78 -8.47 6.79
CA PRO A 139 48.83 -8.39 7.79
C PRO A 139 50.02 -7.57 7.25
N GLU A 140 50.70 -6.85 8.14
CA GLU A 140 51.93 -6.14 7.80
C GLU A 140 53.05 -7.15 7.56
N VAL A 141 53.76 -6.99 6.45
CA VAL A 141 54.90 -7.83 6.07
C VAL A 141 56.07 -7.43 6.98
N ILE A 142 56.54 -8.36 7.81
CA ILE A 142 57.75 -8.17 8.61
C ILE A 142 58.92 -8.51 7.70
N ASP A 143 59.68 -7.49 7.29
CA ASP A 143 60.91 -7.67 6.52
C ASP A 143 62.04 -8.13 7.47
N HIS A 144 62.56 -9.33 7.24
CA HIS A 144 63.73 -9.82 7.97
C HIS A 144 64.97 -9.27 7.28
N GLY A 145 65.45 -8.11 7.76
CA GLY A 145 66.61 -7.43 7.20
C GLY A 145 67.83 -8.34 7.08
N GLU A 146 68.34 -8.49 5.85
CA GLU A 146 69.67 -9.02 5.60
C GLU A 146 70.72 -8.01 6.11
N SER A 147 71.47 -8.43 7.13
CA SER A 147 72.63 -7.74 7.66
C SER A 147 73.75 -7.66 6.62
N THR A 148 74.26 -6.44 6.43
CA THR A 148 75.37 -6.05 5.58
C THR A 148 76.69 -6.73 6.01
N GLU A 149 77.46 -7.27 5.06
CA GLU A 149 78.90 -7.47 5.23
C GLU A 149 79.66 -6.71 4.14
N GLU A 150 80.45 -5.74 4.59
CA GLU A 150 81.43 -4.98 3.81
C GLU A 150 82.67 -5.86 3.57
N THR A 151 83.19 -5.89 2.34
CA THR A 151 84.57 -6.33 2.07
C THR A 151 85.32 -5.29 1.27
N GLY A 152 86.37 -4.77 1.89
CA GLY A 152 87.24 -3.71 1.40
C GLY A 152 88.23 -4.14 0.32
N SER A 153 88.80 -3.10 -0.29
CA SER A 153 89.91 -3.10 -1.23
C SER A 153 91.21 -3.66 -0.62
N ASP A 154 91.92 -4.51 -1.36
CA ASP A 154 93.37 -4.64 -1.19
C ASP A 154 94.10 -4.73 -2.55
N GLN A 155 95.22 -4.02 -2.63
CA GLN A 155 96.10 -3.89 -3.79
C GLN A 155 97.00 -5.12 -3.92
N SER A 156 97.35 -5.51 -5.15
CA SER A 156 98.58 -6.29 -5.38
C SER A 156 99.26 -5.86 -6.68
N ASP A 157 100.26 -4.98 -6.56
CA ASP A 157 101.33 -4.80 -7.54
C ASP A 157 102.53 -5.68 -7.11
N THR A 158 102.99 -6.61 -7.95
CA THR A 158 104.42 -6.71 -8.38
C THR A 158 104.73 -7.98 -9.22
N ARG A 159 105.26 -7.71 -10.43
CA ARG A 159 106.37 -8.36 -11.17
C ARG A 159 106.61 -9.88 -11.13
N SER A 160 106.69 -10.45 -12.33
CA SER A 160 107.89 -11.17 -12.83
C SER A 160 108.01 -11.00 -14.35
#